data_AF-A0A7J5XGA2-F1
#
_entry.id   AF-A0A7J5XGA2-F1
#
_cell.length_a   1.000
_cell.length_b   1.000
_cell.length_c   1.000
_cell.angle_alpha   90.00
_cell.angle_beta   90.00
_cell.angle_gamma   90.00
#
_symmetry.space_group_name_H-M   'P 1'
#
loop_
_entity.id
_entity.type
_entity.pdbx_description
1 polymer ?
#
loop_
_entity_poly.entity_id
_entity_poly.type
_entity_poly.pdbx_seq_one_letter_code
_entity_poly.pdbx_strand_id
1 'polypeptide(L)'
;MHTRHVLHNRDAMIAGFFQPLPPSTVVVDKALSRCVRLVPVEMPAEICSCSPVSLRVNPGKAVAVVTVNGRHDLSMPELSCDACHATWAAGVDNLIRSGYWPATLQFATIYDTDVFHSFEEMKMEAPGLSCQAFLRMLDQRTLHFGRVSIKMIYPTVSFIRLFCGFKSCLLLAGKISADSFHKSFFEWEAVRFEVDNIVKEERFICPACSPDMLAVSVDGNRKHYRFKNSA
;
A
#
# COMPACT_ATOMS: atom_id res chain seq x y z
N MET A 1 -1.67 -6.94 -19.19
CA MET A 1 -0.82 -7.49 -18.10
C MET A 1 -0.93 -6.58 -16.88
N HIS A 2 -1.16 -7.16 -15.70
CA HIS A 2 -1.35 -6.63 -14.34
C HIS A 2 -0.75 -5.25 -13.94
N THR A 3 -1.14 -4.16 -14.60
CA THR A 3 -0.80 -2.78 -14.20
C THR A 3 -1.80 -2.19 -13.20
N ARG A 4 -3.05 -2.68 -13.19
CA ARG A 4 -4.16 -2.11 -12.40
C ARG A 4 -4.17 -2.46 -10.92
N HIS A 5 -3.54 -3.57 -10.52
CA HIS A 5 -3.54 -4.03 -9.13
C HIS A 5 -2.10 -4.33 -8.69
N VAL A 6 -1.33 -3.33 -8.27
CA VAL A 6 0.10 -3.55 -7.95
C VAL A 6 0.28 -4.38 -6.66
N LEU A 7 -0.67 -4.29 -5.73
CA LEU A 7 -0.59 -4.86 -4.39
C LEU A 7 -1.21 -6.27 -4.22
N HIS A 8 -1.85 -6.83 -5.26
CA HIS A 8 -2.41 -8.19 -5.15
C HIS A 8 -1.32 -9.26 -5.10
N ASN A 9 -1.63 -10.36 -4.42
CA ASN A 9 -0.78 -11.54 -4.39
C ASN A 9 -0.78 -12.19 -5.78
N ARG A 10 0.40 -12.57 -6.28
CA ARG A 10 0.58 -13.11 -7.63
C ARG A 10 1.33 -14.42 -7.53
N ASP A 11 0.94 -15.38 -8.36
CA ASP A 11 1.66 -16.64 -8.54
C ASP A 11 1.91 -16.88 -10.04
N ALA A 12 2.94 -17.65 -10.38
CA ALA A 12 3.13 -18.18 -11.72
C ALA A 12 3.68 -19.60 -11.69
N MET A 13 3.47 -20.31 -12.81
CA MET A 13 4.06 -21.62 -13.02
C MET A 13 5.54 -21.46 -13.41
N ILE A 14 6.43 -21.89 -12.52
CA ILE A 14 7.89 -21.86 -12.68
C ILE A 14 8.38 -23.30 -12.49
N ALA A 15 9.07 -23.85 -13.49
CA ALA A 15 9.56 -25.24 -13.48
C ALA A 15 8.47 -26.29 -13.14
N GLY A 16 7.23 -26.06 -13.58
CA GLY A 16 6.11 -26.99 -13.38
C GLY A 16 5.35 -26.84 -12.06
N PHE A 17 5.71 -25.89 -11.19
CA PHE A 17 5.02 -25.63 -9.93
C PHE A 17 4.52 -24.19 -9.86
N PHE A 18 3.35 -23.98 -9.25
CA PHE A 18 2.91 -22.62 -8.90
C PHE A 18 3.75 -22.09 -7.75
N GLN A 19 4.35 -20.93 -7.97
CA GLN A 19 5.20 -20.25 -7.00
C GLN A 19 4.79 -18.78 -6.89
N PRO A 20 4.88 -18.20 -5.68
CA PRO A 20 4.59 -16.79 -5.47
C PRO A 20 5.58 -15.89 -6.20
N LEU A 21 5.05 -14.82 -6.77
CA LEU A 21 5.78 -13.81 -7.52
C LEU A 21 5.69 -12.46 -6.81
N PRO A 22 6.83 -11.85 -6.43
CA PRO A 22 6.81 -10.51 -5.90
C PRO A 22 6.35 -9.48 -6.95
N PRO A 23 5.84 -8.31 -6.53
CA PRO A 23 5.39 -7.25 -7.44
C PRO A 23 6.46 -6.85 -8.46
N SER A 24 7.72 -6.86 -8.04
CA SER A 24 8.90 -6.47 -8.80
C SER A 24 9.44 -7.55 -9.74
N THR A 25 8.74 -8.68 -9.90
CA THR A 25 9.12 -9.75 -10.83
C THR A 25 8.00 -10.08 -11.81
N VAL A 26 8.38 -10.36 -13.04
CA VAL A 26 7.51 -10.80 -14.14
C VAL A 26 8.14 -12.01 -14.82
N VAL A 27 7.30 -12.84 -15.44
CA VAL A 27 7.77 -13.94 -16.29
C VAL A 27 7.74 -13.45 -17.74
N VAL A 28 8.90 -13.40 -18.38
CA VAL A 28 9.09 -13.05 -19.79
C VAL A 28 9.83 -14.22 -20.44
N ASP A 29 9.28 -14.80 -21.49
CA ASP A 29 9.88 -15.93 -22.21
C ASP A 29 10.30 -17.11 -21.31
N LYS A 30 9.45 -17.44 -20.32
CA LYS A 30 9.69 -18.46 -19.28
C LYS A 30 10.88 -18.17 -18.34
N ALA A 31 11.47 -16.98 -18.41
CA ALA A 31 12.49 -16.49 -17.49
C ALA A 31 11.92 -15.44 -16.53
N LEU A 32 12.49 -15.35 -15.33
CA LEU A 32 12.14 -14.32 -14.36
C LEU A 32 12.91 -13.04 -14.70
N SER A 33 12.18 -11.95 -14.88
CA SER A 33 12.75 -10.62 -15.11
C SER A 33 12.28 -9.64 -14.04
N ARG A 34 13.17 -8.73 -13.64
CA ARG A 34 12.83 -7.65 -12.70
C ARG A 34 12.01 -6.59 -13.42
N CYS A 35 11.01 -6.06 -12.75
CA CYS A 35 10.18 -4.97 -13.25
C CYS A 35 9.98 -3.94 -12.13
N VAL A 36 9.98 -2.66 -12.48
CA VAL A 36 9.65 -1.60 -11.53
C VAL A 36 8.14 -1.50 -11.39
N ARG A 37 7.69 -1.25 -10.16
CA ARG A 37 6.29 -1.05 -9.82
C ARG A 37 6.16 0.21 -9.00
N LEU A 38 5.18 1.02 -9.37
CA LEU A 38 4.90 2.29 -8.72
C LEU A 38 3.89 2.08 -7.60
N VAL A 39 3.98 2.88 -6.55
CA VAL A 39 2.92 2.94 -5.54
C VAL A 39 1.64 3.48 -6.20
N PRO A 40 0.48 2.83 -6.00
CA PRO A 40 -0.81 3.31 -6.51
C PRO A 40 -1.25 4.59 -5.78
N VAL A 41 -0.71 5.74 -6.16
CA VAL A 41 -1.17 7.05 -5.66
C VAL A 41 -1.95 7.79 -6.74
N GLU A 42 -2.89 8.64 -6.32
CA GLU A 42 -3.55 9.58 -7.20
C GLU A 42 -2.52 10.54 -7.81
N MET A 43 -2.43 10.53 -9.14
CA MET A 43 -1.55 11.41 -9.92
C MET A 43 -2.39 12.52 -10.57
N PRO A 44 -1.88 13.75 -10.62
CA PRO A 44 -2.58 14.83 -11.33
C PRO A 44 -2.69 14.51 -12.83
N ALA A 45 -3.83 14.84 -13.43
CA ALA A 45 -4.05 14.65 -14.87
C ALA A 45 -3.10 15.52 -15.72
N GLU A 46 -2.75 16.70 -15.20
CA GLU A 46 -1.88 17.66 -15.86
C GLU A 46 -0.98 18.34 -14.82
N ILE A 47 0.30 18.51 -15.16
CA ILE A 47 1.28 19.29 -14.35
C ILE A 47 1.73 20.56 -15.08
N CYS A 48 1.31 20.73 -16.34
CA CYS A 48 1.61 21.86 -17.20
C CYS A 48 0.64 21.86 -18.40
N SER A 49 0.61 22.94 -19.18
CA SER A 49 -0.25 23.10 -20.35
C SER A 49 0.33 22.51 -21.65
N CYS A 50 1.36 21.66 -21.56
CA CYS A 50 1.91 20.96 -22.72
C CYS A 50 0.99 19.81 -23.15
N SER A 51 1.20 19.28 -24.36
CA SER A 51 0.47 18.09 -24.82
C SER A 51 0.62 16.92 -23.83
N PRO A 52 -0.45 16.18 -23.49
CA PRO A 52 -0.37 14.99 -22.64
C PRO A 52 0.62 13.93 -23.13
N VAL A 53 0.91 13.91 -24.43
CA VAL A 53 1.90 13.01 -25.05
C VAL A 53 3.33 13.26 -24.53
N SER A 54 3.61 14.49 -24.08
CA SER A 54 4.88 14.88 -23.47
C SER A 54 4.99 14.51 -21.99
N LEU A 55 3.92 14.04 -21.35
CA LEU A 55 3.94 13.62 -19.95
C LEU A 55 4.48 12.19 -19.82
N ARG A 56 5.40 11.99 -18.87
CA ARG A 56 5.99 10.69 -18.53
C ARG A 56 5.79 10.39 -17.06
N VAL A 57 5.53 9.12 -16.77
CA VAL A 57 5.54 8.57 -15.40
C VAL A 57 6.84 7.81 -15.21
N ASN A 58 7.64 8.26 -14.24
CA ASN A 58 8.94 7.71 -13.93
C ASN A 58 8.95 7.10 -12.53
N PRO A 59 9.80 6.09 -12.30
CA PRO A 59 10.06 5.61 -10.95
C PRO A 59 10.98 6.58 -10.21
N GLY A 60 10.47 7.17 -9.15
CA GLY A 60 11.22 7.96 -8.19
C GLY A 60 11.83 7.11 -7.07
N LYS A 61 11.85 7.69 -5.87
CA LYS A 61 12.42 7.07 -4.67
C LYS A 61 11.83 5.68 -4.37
N ALA A 62 12.68 4.73 -3.96
CA ALA A 62 12.25 3.44 -3.46
C ALA A 62 11.54 3.55 -2.09
N VAL A 63 10.39 2.89 -1.95
CA VAL A 63 9.52 2.96 -0.78
C VAL A 63 9.05 1.55 -0.39
N ALA A 64 9.08 1.28 0.91
CA ALA A 64 8.45 0.10 1.48
C ALA A 64 6.98 0.38 1.79
N VAL A 65 6.06 -0.25 1.07
CA VAL A 65 4.62 -0.17 1.30
C VAL A 65 4.17 -1.38 2.12
N VAL A 66 3.73 -1.14 3.36
CA VAL A 66 3.25 -2.20 4.25
C VAL A 66 1.73 -2.24 4.19
N THR A 67 1.19 -3.40 3.80
CA THR A 67 -0.26 -3.66 3.73
C THR A 67 -0.61 -4.78 4.70
N VAL A 68 -1.90 -5.08 4.87
CA VAL A 68 -2.36 -6.28 5.61
C VAL A 68 -1.82 -7.59 5.01
N ASN A 69 -1.43 -7.57 3.73
CA ASN A 69 -0.80 -8.68 3.02
C ASN A 69 0.72 -8.76 3.22
N GLY A 70 1.33 -7.85 3.98
CA GLY A 70 2.78 -7.75 4.16
C GLY A 70 3.41 -6.59 3.37
N ARG A 71 4.74 -6.59 3.34
CA ARG A 71 5.60 -5.53 2.80
C ARG A 71 5.84 -5.67 1.29
N HIS A 72 5.77 -4.56 0.58
CA HIS A 72 6.00 -4.44 -0.85
C HIS A 72 7.09 -3.40 -1.09
N ASP A 73 8.17 -3.77 -1.77
CA ASP A 73 9.21 -2.82 -2.17
C ASP A 73 8.85 -2.26 -3.57
N LEU A 74 8.43 -0.99 -3.60
CA LEU A 74 7.93 -0.27 -4.77
C LEU A 74 8.71 1.04 -4.97
N SER A 75 8.39 1.80 -6.01
CA SER A 75 8.91 3.15 -6.24
C SER A 75 7.78 4.18 -6.16
N MET A 76 8.05 5.37 -5.62
CA MET A 76 7.11 6.49 -5.78
C MET A 76 7.01 6.90 -7.24
N PRO A 77 5.83 7.27 -7.74
CA PRO A 77 5.72 7.87 -9.05
C PRO A 77 6.23 9.32 -9.03
N GLU A 78 6.97 9.66 -10.07
CA GLU A 78 7.33 11.03 -10.41
C GLU A 78 6.83 11.32 -11.82
N LEU A 79 6.25 12.50 -12.03
CA LEU A 79 5.85 12.94 -13.36
C LEU A 79 6.88 13.93 -13.90
N SER A 80 7.19 13.82 -15.18
CA SER A 80 8.02 14.79 -15.90
C SER A 80 7.41 15.13 -17.25
N CYS A 81 7.49 16.40 -17.64
CA CYS A 81 7.16 16.83 -18.99
C CYS A 81 8.41 16.91 -19.87
N ASP A 82 8.44 16.18 -20.98
CA ASP A 82 9.55 16.20 -21.94
C ASP A 82 9.68 17.55 -22.67
N ALA A 83 8.61 18.37 -22.71
CA ALA A 83 8.57 19.63 -23.46
C ALA A 83 8.99 20.86 -22.63
N CYS A 84 8.49 20.97 -21.40
CA CYS A 84 8.75 22.14 -20.53
C CYS A 84 9.55 21.81 -19.27
N HIS A 85 9.90 20.54 -19.07
CA HIS A 85 10.63 20.04 -17.89
C HIS A 85 9.92 20.26 -16.55
N ALA A 86 8.62 20.57 -16.56
CA ALA A 86 7.82 20.57 -15.33
C ALA A 86 7.87 19.18 -14.70
N THR A 87 7.97 19.15 -13.36
CA THR A 87 8.02 17.92 -12.58
C THR A 87 6.97 17.93 -11.48
N TRP A 88 6.54 16.74 -11.08
CA TRP A 88 5.71 16.52 -9.91
C TRP A 88 6.18 15.28 -9.16
N ALA A 89 6.10 15.34 -7.84
CA ALA A 89 6.37 14.22 -6.94
C ALA A 89 5.22 14.12 -5.93
N ALA A 90 4.86 12.90 -5.57
CA ALA A 90 3.80 12.64 -4.60
C ALA A 90 4.13 13.23 -3.22
N GLY A 91 3.23 14.06 -2.71
CA GLY A 91 3.26 14.62 -1.36
C GLY A 91 2.49 13.78 -0.34
N VAL A 92 2.47 14.27 0.91
CA VAL A 92 1.68 13.65 2.00
C VAL A 92 0.19 13.64 1.66
N ASP A 93 -0.32 14.72 1.05
CA ASP A 93 -1.71 14.86 0.63
C ASP A 93 -2.11 13.76 -0.37
N ASN A 94 -1.26 13.46 -1.35
CA ASN A 94 -1.53 12.41 -2.33
C ASN A 94 -1.52 11.02 -1.68
N LEU A 95 -0.62 10.78 -0.72
CA LEU A 95 -0.57 9.52 0.04
C LEU A 95 -1.84 9.31 0.86
N ILE A 96 -2.27 10.34 1.61
CA ILE A 96 -3.45 10.25 2.48
C ILE A 96 -4.72 10.02 1.65
N ARG A 97 -4.90 10.75 0.53
CA ARG A 97 -6.01 10.52 -0.41
C ARG A 97 -6.04 9.10 -0.96
N SER A 98 -4.86 8.52 -1.15
CA SER A 98 -4.69 7.17 -1.67
C SER A 98 -4.76 6.08 -0.59
N GLY A 99 -5.13 6.43 0.65
CA GLY A 99 -5.27 5.48 1.76
C GLY A 99 -3.96 5.05 2.41
N TYR A 100 -2.87 5.80 2.21
CA TYR A 100 -1.57 5.54 2.82
C TYR A 100 -1.22 6.57 3.89
N TRP A 101 -0.52 6.11 4.92
CA TRP A 101 0.03 6.92 5.99
C TRP A 101 1.56 6.79 6.07
N PRO A 102 2.32 7.90 6.07
CA PRO A 102 3.77 7.84 6.08
C PRO A 102 4.33 7.45 7.45
N ALA A 103 5.38 6.62 7.47
CA ALA A 103 6.11 6.29 8.69
C ALA A 103 7.22 7.30 9.01
N THR A 104 7.72 7.98 7.98
CA THR A 104 8.81 8.96 8.08
C THR A 104 8.58 10.11 7.10
N LEU A 105 9.13 11.28 7.42
CA LEU A 105 9.08 12.48 6.55
C LEU A 105 9.66 12.26 5.15
N GLN A 106 10.54 11.28 5.00
CA GLN A 106 11.19 10.97 3.73
C GLN A 106 10.46 9.86 2.95
N PHE A 107 9.31 9.38 3.41
CA PHE A 107 8.53 8.31 2.78
C PHE A 107 9.32 7.03 2.51
N ALA A 108 10.32 6.71 3.35
CA ALA A 108 11.07 5.45 3.19
C ALA A 108 10.17 4.23 3.48
N THR A 109 9.15 4.40 4.32
CA THR A 109 8.13 3.42 4.62
C THR A 109 6.79 4.12 4.74
N ILE A 110 5.76 3.52 4.14
CA ILE A 110 4.37 3.96 4.26
C ILE A 110 3.52 2.75 4.63
N TYR A 111 2.45 2.99 5.37
CA TYR A 111 1.48 1.99 5.79
C TYR A 111 0.18 2.22 5.03
N ASP A 112 -0.42 1.15 4.53
CA ASP A 112 -1.82 1.15 4.16
C ASP A 112 -2.66 1.35 5.43
N THR A 113 -3.64 2.25 5.38
CA THR A 113 -4.51 2.57 6.54
C THR A 113 -5.25 1.34 7.06
N ASP A 114 -5.53 0.34 6.21
CA ASP A 114 -6.12 -0.93 6.64
C ASP A 114 -5.22 -1.71 7.61
N VAL A 115 -3.90 -1.47 7.60
CA VAL A 115 -2.98 -2.07 8.59
C VAL A 115 -3.28 -1.55 9.98
N PHE A 116 -3.57 -0.25 10.10
CA PHE A 116 -3.91 0.36 11.39
C PHE A 116 -5.28 -0.07 11.87
N HIS A 117 -6.27 -0.09 10.98
CA HIS A 117 -7.60 -0.65 11.29
C HIS A 117 -7.50 -2.12 11.74
N SER A 118 -6.77 -2.96 11.01
CA SER A 118 -6.56 -4.36 11.38
C SER A 118 -5.86 -4.52 12.74
N PHE A 119 -4.93 -3.61 13.06
CA PHE A 119 -4.25 -3.62 14.35
C PHE A 119 -5.18 -3.24 15.50
N GLU A 120 -6.00 -2.20 15.32
CA GLU A 120 -7.02 -1.77 16.26
C GLU A 120 -8.08 -2.87 16.50
N GLU A 121 -8.64 -3.44 15.43
CA GLU A 121 -9.62 -4.54 15.51
C GLU A 121 -9.05 -5.75 16.26
N MET A 122 -7.82 -6.17 15.93
CA MET A 122 -7.15 -7.24 16.66
C MET A 122 -6.98 -6.89 18.14
N LYS A 123 -6.67 -5.63 18.48
CA LYS A 123 -6.53 -5.19 19.87
C LYS A 123 -7.84 -5.24 20.64
N MET A 124 -8.97 -5.01 19.97
CA MET A 124 -10.30 -5.15 20.56
C MET A 124 -10.68 -6.61 20.80
N GLU A 125 -10.45 -7.47 19.79
CA GLU A 125 -10.82 -8.90 19.86
C GLU A 125 -9.88 -9.72 20.74
N ALA A 126 -8.59 -9.37 20.77
CA ALA A 126 -7.54 -10.13 21.45
C ALA A 126 -6.50 -9.19 22.09
N PRO A 127 -6.86 -8.49 23.19
CA PRO A 127 -5.99 -7.48 23.81
C PRO A 127 -4.64 -8.02 24.27
N GLY A 128 -4.57 -9.33 24.56
CA GLY A 128 -3.33 -10.04 24.92
C GLY A 128 -2.32 -10.19 23.78
N LEU A 129 -2.70 -9.93 22.52
CA LEU A 129 -1.76 -9.96 21.39
C LEU A 129 -0.90 -8.69 21.37
N SER A 130 0.41 -8.88 21.29
CA SER A 130 1.37 -7.78 21.22
C SER A 130 1.46 -7.19 19.80
N CYS A 131 1.81 -5.91 19.69
CA CYS A 131 2.19 -5.30 18.41
C CYS A 131 3.28 -6.09 17.69
N GLN A 132 4.28 -6.57 18.44
CA GLN A 132 5.35 -7.38 17.86
C GLN A 132 4.83 -8.69 17.25
N ALA A 133 3.78 -9.30 17.81
CA ALA A 133 3.15 -10.48 17.22
C ALA A 133 2.43 -10.15 15.91
N PHE A 134 1.72 -9.01 15.85
CA PHE A 134 1.08 -8.53 14.64
C PHE A 134 2.08 -8.23 13.52
N LEU A 135 3.17 -7.52 13.83
CA LEU A 135 4.22 -7.24 12.85
C LEU A 135 4.91 -8.52 12.36
N ARG A 136 5.12 -9.50 13.25
CA ARG A 136 5.62 -10.83 12.83
C ARG A 136 4.65 -11.54 11.89
N MET A 137 3.34 -11.41 12.09
CA MET A 137 2.35 -11.94 11.17
C MET A 137 2.47 -11.28 9.78
N LEU A 138 2.66 -9.95 9.72
CA LEU A 138 2.89 -9.26 8.44
C LEU A 138 4.20 -9.68 7.78
N ASP A 139 5.28 -9.88 8.56
CA ASP A 139 6.53 -10.44 8.04
C ASP A 139 6.28 -11.86 7.47
N GLN A 140 5.49 -12.70 8.14
CA GLN A 140 5.13 -14.03 7.62
C GLN A 140 4.37 -13.96 6.30
N ARG A 141 3.42 -13.04 6.17
CA ARG A 141 2.69 -12.85 4.91
C ARG A 141 3.63 -12.37 3.80
N THR A 142 4.57 -11.49 4.12
CA THR A 142 5.63 -11.03 3.19
C THR A 142 6.42 -12.22 2.64
N LEU A 143 6.86 -13.12 3.51
CA LEU A 143 7.56 -14.36 3.12
C LEU A 143 6.68 -15.29 2.30
N HIS A 144 5.44 -15.51 2.75
CA HIS A 144 4.48 -16.42 2.11
C HIS A 144 4.22 -16.04 0.66
N PHE A 145 4.15 -14.73 0.35
CA PHE A 145 3.96 -14.21 -1.00
C PHE A 145 5.27 -13.92 -1.75
N GLY A 146 6.41 -14.50 -1.31
CA GLY A 146 7.67 -14.43 -2.04
C GLY A 146 8.27 -13.02 -2.14
N ARG A 147 7.88 -12.09 -1.27
CA ARG A 147 8.32 -10.68 -1.27
C ARG A 147 9.62 -10.47 -0.52
N VAL A 148 10.65 -11.21 -0.92
CA VAL A 148 12.00 -11.11 -0.36
C VAL A 148 12.99 -10.76 -1.45
N SER A 149 14.00 -9.95 -1.14
CA SER A 149 15.09 -9.68 -2.09
C SER A 149 15.83 -10.98 -2.35
N ILE A 150 15.67 -11.50 -3.57
CA ILE A 150 16.18 -12.81 -3.98
C ILE A 150 17.71 -12.86 -3.84
N LYS A 151 18.17 -13.50 -2.76
CA LYS A 151 19.26 -14.47 -2.79
C LYS A 151 18.72 -15.80 -2.26
N MET A 152 17.69 -16.33 -2.89
CA MET A 152 17.28 -17.72 -2.67
C MET A 152 18.11 -18.60 -3.59
N ILE A 153 19.18 -19.15 -3.04
CA ILE A 153 19.71 -20.45 -3.44
C ILE A 153 18.50 -21.40 -3.35
N TYR A 154 18.05 -21.94 -4.48
CA TYR A 154 17.00 -22.96 -4.53
C TYR A 154 17.32 -24.07 -3.53
N PRO A 155 16.54 -24.31 -2.46
CA PRO A 155 16.53 -25.64 -1.90
C PRO A 155 15.72 -26.50 -2.87
N THR A 156 16.38 -27.51 -3.41
CA THR A 156 15.71 -28.64 -4.05
C THR A 156 14.57 -29.14 -3.17
N VAL A 157 13.56 -29.73 -3.83
CA VAL A 157 12.18 -30.01 -3.39
C VAL A 157 12.00 -30.87 -2.10
N SER A 158 13.05 -31.08 -1.32
CA SER A 158 13.10 -31.95 -0.14
C SER A 158 13.13 -31.23 1.21
N PHE A 159 13.16 -29.88 1.27
CA PHE A 159 13.41 -29.13 2.51
C PHE A 159 12.19 -28.41 3.14
N ILE A 160 10.97 -28.78 2.78
CA ILE A 160 9.75 -28.08 3.27
C ILE A 160 9.35 -28.48 4.71
N ARG A 161 9.98 -29.49 5.35
CA ARG A 161 9.46 -30.00 6.64
C ARG A 161 10.39 -30.08 7.86
N LEU A 162 11.68 -29.81 7.79
CA LEU A 162 12.53 -29.90 8.99
C LEU A 162 13.47 -28.70 9.17
N PHE A 163 13.16 -27.91 10.20
CA PHE A 163 14.07 -27.14 11.05
C PHE A 163 14.82 -25.90 10.50
N CYS A 164 14.57 -24.79 11.21
CA CYS A 164 15.57 -23.81 11.65
C CYS A 164 16.23 -22.88 10.60
N GLY A 165 15.42 -22.15 9.83
CA GLY A 165 15.89 -21.06 8.95
C GLY A 165 15.17 -19.71 9.10
N PHE A 166 14.29 -19.56 10.09
CA PHE A 166 13.36 -18.42 10.18
C PHE A 166 14.03 -17.05 10.33
N LYS A 167 15.20 -16.99 11.00
CA LYS A 167 15.95 -15.74 11.20
C LYS A 167 16.71 -15.28 9.94
N SER A 168 17.19 -16.21 9.11
CA SER A 168 18.01 -15.86 7.93
C SER A 168 17.17 -15.29 6.79
N CYS A 169 15.99 -15.85 6.53
CA CYS A 169 15.08 -15.35 5.49
C CYS A 169 14.51 -13.95 5.83
N LEU A 170 14.27 -13.69 7.12
CA LEU A 170 13.80 -12.38 7.61
C LEU A 170 14.86 -11.27 7.51
N LEU A 171 16.15 -11.61 7.36
CA LEU A 171 17.22 -10.62 7.14
C LEU A 171 17.30 -10.18 5.67
N LEU A 172 16.73 -10.97 4.73
CA LEU A 172 16.71 -10.69 3.29
C LEU A 172 15.44 -9.94 2.86
N ALA A 173 14.36 -10.08 3.61
CA ALA A 173 13.21 -9.18 3.55
C ALA A 173 13.52 -7.97 4.44
N GLY A 174 13.35 -6.73 3.97
CA GLY A 174 13.42 -5.60 4.89
C GLY A 174 12.37 -5.79 6.00
N LYS A 175 12.82 -5.76 7.26
CA LYS A 175 11.94 -5.99 8.42
C LYS A 175 11.03 -4.78 8.65
N ILE A 176 9.77 -5.01 8.99
CA ILE A 176 8.88 -3.93 9.42
C ILE A 176 9.35 -3.44 10.80
N SER A 177 9.72 -2.16 10.89
CA SER A 177 10.23 -1.57 12.13
C SER A 177 9.10 -1.27 13.10
N ALA A 178 9.13 -1.93 14.27
CA ALA A 178 8.13 -1.73 15.31
C ALA A 178 8.09 -0.30 15.85
N ASP A 179 9.24 0.36 15.93
CA ASP A 179 9.31 1.77 16.33
C ASP A 179 8.62 2.68 15.30
N SER A 180 8.91 2.47 14.01
CA SER A 180 8.27 3.25 12.94
C SER A 180 6.77 3.01 12.88
N PHE A 181 6.34 1.76 13.14
CA PHE A 181 4.93 1.40 13.15
C PHE A 181 4.20 2.09 14.30
N HIS A 182 4.71 1.99 15.53
CA HIS A 182 4.05 2.63 16.68
C HIS A 182 3.93 4.13 16.51
N LYS A 183 5.00 4.82 16.10
CA LYS A 183 4.97 6.28 15.87
C LYS A 183 3.90 6.64 14.84
N SER A 184 3.95 5.99 13.69
CA SER A 184 3.02 6.23 12.59
C SER A 184 1.58 5.90 12.97
N PHE A 185 1.35 4.82 13.73
CA PHE A 185 0.04 4.43 14.26
C PHE A 185 -0.53 5.48 15.22
N PHE A 186 0.26 5.95 16.19
CA PHE A 186 -0.19 6.97 17.14
C PHE A 186 -0.45 8.32 16.45
N GLU A 187 0.39 8.70 15.49
CA GLU A 187 0.16 9.90 14.67
C GLU A 187 -1.16 9.78 13.90
N TRP A 188 -1.40 8.65 13.24
CA TRP A 188 -2.65 8.38 12.54
C TRP A 188 -3.84 8.37 13.49
N GLU A 189 -3.76 7.69 14.62
CA GLU A 189 -4.83 7.63 15.62
C GLU A 189 -5.22 9.02 16.13
N ALA A 190 -4.23 9.89 16.35
CA ALA A 190 -4.46 11.25 16.83
C ALA A 190 -5.20 12.14 15.81
N VAL A 191 -5.05 11.88 14.51
CA VAL A 191 -5.54 12.79 13.45
C VAL A 191 -6.48 12.13 12.44
N ARG A 192 -6.81 10.84 12.58
CA ARG A 192 -7.68 10.10 11.64
C ARG A 192 -9.06 10.72 11.46
N PHE A 193 -9.55 11.42 12.49
CA PHE A 193 -10.84 12.13 12.44
C PHE A 193 -10.73 13.55 11.86
N GLU A 194 -9.51 14.01 11.57
CA GLU A 194 -9.20 15.32 11.00
C GLU A 194 -8.53 15.20 9.62
N VAL A 195 -8.56 14.02 9.01
CA VAL A 195 -7.96 13.76 7.69
C VAL A 195 -8.47 14.74 6.65
N ASP A 196 -9.76 15.07 6.65
CA ASP A 196 -10.36 16.04 5.72
C ASP A 196 -9.76 17.45 5.90
N ASN A 197 -9.39 17.84 7.12
CA ASN A 197 -8.72 19.11 7.39
C ASN A 197 -7.26 19.10 6.88
N ILE A 198 -6.60 17.94 6.92
CA ILE A 198 -5.22 17.76 6.41
C ILE A 198 -5.21 17.81 4.88
N VAL A 199 -6.18 17.13 4.25
CA VAL A 199 -6.30 16.98 2.80
C VAL A 199 -6.97 18.20 2.14
N LYS A 200 -7.50 19.13 2.95
CA LYS A 200 -8.23 20.35 2.55
C LYS A 200 -9.41 20.02 1.62
N GLU A 201 -10.12 18.94 1.91
CA GLU A 201 -11.19 18.43 1.06
C GLU A 201 -12.57 18.89 1.58
N GLU A 202 -13.55 19.03 0.68
CA GLU A 202 -14.91 19.41 1.05
C GLU A 202 -15.63 18.23 1.70
N ARG A 203 -16.07 18.41 2.96
CA ARG A 203 -16.52 17.38 3.92
C ARG A 203 -17.78 16.58 3.56
N PHE A 204 -18.27 16.63 2.31
CA PHE A 204 -19.61 16.16 1.97
C PHE A 204 -19.73 15.35 0.69
N ILE A 205 -18.62 14.86 0.14
CA ILE A 205 -18.65 14.08 -1.10
C ILE A 205 -18.10 12.67 -0.84
N CYS A 206 -18.99 11.68 -0.71
CA CYS A 206 -18.60 10.28 -0.85
C CYS A 206 -18.33 10.03 -2.35
N PRO A 207 -17.09 9.72 -2.78
CA PRO A 207 -16.77 9.52 -4.20
C PRO A 207 -17.46 8.28 -4.79
N ALA A 208 -17.76 7.30 -3.94
CA ALA A 208 -18.51 6.11 -4.33
C ALA A 208 -20.04 6.33 -4.46
N CYS A 209 -20.57 7.47 -3.98
CA CYS A 209 -22.00 7.63 -3.71
C CYS A 209 -22.72 8.77 -4.44
N SER A 210 -22.07 9.62 -5.26
CA SER A 210 -22.79 10.74 -5.90
C SER A 210 -23.12 10.46 -7.36
N PRO A 211 -24.40 10.63 -7.75
CA PRO A 211 -24.72 11.75 -8.63
C PRO A 211 -25.91 12.64 -8.20
N ASP A 212 -26.72 12.27 -7.20
CA ASP A 212 -27.91 13.04 -6.79
C ASP A 212 -28.05 13.07 -5.26
N MET A 213 -27.55 14.14 -4.61
CA MET A 213 -27.63 14.29 -3.15
C MET A 213 -29.01 14.81 -2.74
N LEU A 214 -29.83 13.99 -2.08
CA LEU A 214 -30.88 14.47 -1.17
C LEU A 214 -30.29 14.49 0.23
N ALA A 215 -30.25 15.66 0.86
CA ALA A 215 -29.57 15.91 2.13
C ALA A 215 -29.87 14.84 3.20
N VAL A 216 -28.83 14.41 3.92
CA VAL A 216 -28.94 13.51 5.08
C VAL A 216 -28.36 14.22 6.29
N SER A 217 -29.19 14.53 7.28
CA SER A 217 -28.74 14.94 8.60
C SER A 217 -28.46 13.70 9.44
N VAL A 218 -27.28 13.60 10.04
CA VAL A 218 -26.95 12.57 11.01
C VAL A 218 -27.03 13.20 12.40
N ASP A 219 -28.07 12.89 13.17
CA ASP A 219 -28.07 13.19 14.61
C ASP A 219 -27.24 12.15 15.38
N GLY A 220 -26.84 12.51 16.61
CA GLY A 220 -25.99 11.71 17.48
C GLY A 220 -26.54 10.34 17.90
N ASN A 221 -27.68 9.89 17.35
CA ASN A 221 -28.33 8.63 17.67
C ASN A 221 -28.29 7.59 16.53
N ARG A 222 -27.52 7.84 15.47
CA ARG A 222 -27.25 6.88 14.37
C ARG A 222 -28.51 6.29 13.72
N LYS A 223 -29.61 7.04 13.69
CA LYS A 223 -30.85 6.66 12.99
C LYS A 223 -30.87 7.26 11.59
N HIS A 224 -31.08 6.41 10.58
CA HIS A 224 -31.21 6.84 9.18
C HIS A 224 -32.69 7.17 8.90
N TYR A 225 -33.00 8.43 8.60
CA TYR A 225 -34.32 8.83 8.13
C TYR A 225 -34.32 8.97 6.61
N ARG A 226 -35.28 8.32 5.95
CA ARG A 226 -35.49 8.42 4.50
C ARG A 226 -36.63 9.39 4.24
N PHE A 227 -36.31 10.64 3.89
CA PHE A 227 -37.30 11.58 3.39
C PHE A 227 -37.62 11.22 1.93
N LYS A 228 -38.90 11.02 1.62
CA LYS A 228 -39.36 10.96 0.22
C LYS A 228 -39.57 12.40 -0.25
N ASN A 229 -38.99 12.78 -1.38
CA ASN A 229 -39.38 13.99 -2.10
C ASN A 229 -40.88 13.91 -2.38
N SER A 230 -41.67 14.79 -1.77
CA SER A 230 -42.91 15.25 -2.38
C SER A 230 -42.53 16.17 -3.54
N ALA A 231 -43.09 15.87 -4.71
CA ALA A 231 -42.84 16.54 -5.99
C ALA A 231 -42.77 18.07 -5.92
#